data_AF-A0A9D6SH50-F1
#
_entry.id   AF-A0A9D6SH50-F1
#
_cell.length_a   1.000
_cell.length_b   1.000
_cell.length_c   1.000
_cell.angle_alpha   90.00
_cell.angle_beta   90.00
_cell.angle_gamma   90.00
#
_symmetry.space_group_name_H-M   'P 1'
#
loop_
_entity.id
_entity.type
_entity.pdbx_description
1 polymer ?
#
loop_
_entity_poly.entity_id
_entity_poly.type
_entity_poly.pdbx_seq_one_letter_code
_entity_poly.pdbx_strand_id
1 'polypeptide(L)'
;MTNNRISLGSWLIASARTKILPFHLMRSSKKLASLRFDGVEPRGFPPDPSPAQFSSKTQRDKLRRKVVSHGLAFSGLAANLWWFSIVSQVDQSAWMDAFESNLNLCCDLGIDAIRFDTASPPHIFEKDKVDPQRGWERVVNTFRAAAQ
;
A
#
# COMPACT_ATOMS: atom_id res chain seq x y z
N MET A 1 15.70 -17.52 21.14
CA MET A 1 14.30 -17.24 20.74
C MET A 1 14.38 -16.48 19.42
N THR A 2 13.75 -16.96 18.35
CA THR A 2 13.60 -16.17 17.13
C THR A 2 12.67 -15.00 17.46
N ASN A 3 13.16 -13.77 17.27
CA ASN A 3 12.37 -12.58 17.54
C ASN A 3 11.30 -12.45 16.44
N ASN A 4 10.08 -12.90 16.71
CA ASN A 4 8.97 -12.77 15.76
C ASN A 4 8.62 -11.29 15.64
N ARG A 5 8.83 -10.70 14.45
CA ARG A 5 8.51 -9.29 14.22
C ARG A 5 7.00 -9.09 14.11
N ILE A 6 6.44 -8.14 14.84
CA ILE A 6 5.01 -7.79 14.82
C ILE A 6 4.85 -6.39 14.24
N SER A 7 4.01 -6.26 13.22
CA SER A 7 3.66 -4.98 12.59
C SER A 7 2.15 -4.79 12.52
N LEU A 8 1.72 -3.54 12.38
CA LEU A 8 0.30 -3.21 12.28
C LEU A 8 0.05 -2.16 11.20
N GLY A 9 -1.08 -2.32 10.51
CA GLY A 9 -1.63 -1.29 9.64
C GLY A 9 -1.89 0.01 10.38
N SER A 10 -1.40 1.13 9.83
CA SER A 10 -1.61 2.48 10.39
C SER A 10 -3.09 2.82 10.60
N TRP A 11 -3.99 2.22 9.81
CA TRP A 11 -5.44 2.40 9.85
C TRP A 11 -6.12 1.75 11.06
N LEU A 12 -5.50 0.76 11.71
CA LEU A 12 -6.09 0.08 12.85
C LEU A 12 -5.95 0.90 14.15
N ILE A 13 -4.97 1.79 14.22
CA ILE A 13 -4.74 2.65 15.40
C ILE A 13 -5.52 3.95 15.31
N ALA A 14 -5.77 4.41 14.10
CA ALA A 14 -6.43 5.67 13.92
C ALA A 14 -7.94 5.47 13.78
N SER A 15 -8.68 6.00 14.75
CA SER A 15 -10.12 6.18 14.56
C SER A 15 -10.35 7.08 13.34
N ALA A 16 -11.33 6.75 12.50
CA ALA A 16 -11.75 7.53 11.33
C ALA A 16 -12.09 9.03 11.61
N ARG A 17 -12.06 9.46 12.87
CA ARG A 17 -12.46 10.80 13.34
C ARG A 17 -11.37 11.87 13.21
N THR A 18 -10.10 11.53 12.94
CA THR A 18 -9.03 12.54 12.83
C THR A 18 -8.52 12.67 11.38
N LYS A 19 -9.09 13.63 10.63
CA LYS A 19 -8.79 13.92 9.22
C LYS A 19 -7.48 14.72 8.96
N ILE A 20 -6.54 14.75 9.92
CA ILE A 20 -5.35 15.62 9.80
C ILE A 20 -4.14 14.80 9.31
N LEU A 21 -3.74 15.00 8.05
CA LEU A 21 -2.42 14.63 7.54
C LEU A 21 -1.36 15.65 7.99
N PRO A 22 -0.08 15.28 8.15
CA PRO A 22 0.57 13.95 8.19
C PRO A 22 0.60 13.36 9.62
N PHE A 23 -0.26 13.86 10.51
CA PHE A 23 -0.28 13.47 11.91
C PHE A 23 -0.75 12.03 12.12
N HIS A 24 -1.49 11.46 11.17
CA HIS A 24 -2.05 10.11 11.27
C HIS A 24 -0.96 9.03 11.39
N LEU A 25 -0.14 8.84 10.35
CA LEU A 25 0.96 7.88 10.39
C LEU A 25 1.90 8.16 11.56
N MET A 26 2.17 9.44 11.87
CA MET A 26 3.08 9.76 12.96
C MET A 26 2.54 9.43 14.35
N ARG A 27 1.24 9.67 14.57
CA ARG A 27 0.56 9.28 15.80
C ARG A 27 0.52 7.76 15.92
N SER A 28 0.25 7.06 14.82
CA SER A 28 0.32 5.61 14.76
C SER A 28 1.72 5.09 15.09
N SER A 29 2.79 5.65 14.49
CA SER A 29 4.17 5.27 14.79
C SER A 29 4.53 5.48 16.27
N LYS A 30 4.20 6.62 16.86
CA LYS A 30 4.43 6.85 18.30
C LYS A 30 3.70 5.84 19.17
N LYS A 31 2.43 5.55 18.83
CA LYS A 31 1.63 4.57 19.58
C LYS A 31 2.18 3.16 19.43
N LEU A 32 2.52 2.73 18.21
CA LEU A 32 3.13 1.44 17.92
C LEU A 32 4.45 1.23 18.66
N ALA A 33 5.33 2.22 18.64
CA ALA A 33 6.58 2.18 19.38
C ALA A 33 6.34 2.01 20.88
N SER A 34 5.38 2.76 21.46
CA SER A 34 5.00 2.61 22.88
C SER A 34 4.43 1.23 23.23
N LEU A 35 3.85 0.54 22.25
CA LEU A 35 3.30 -0.81 22.36
C LEU A 35 4.32 -1.89 21.96
N ARG A 36 5.57 -1.52 21.65
CA ARG A 36 6.67 -2.42 21.26
C ARG A 36 6.41 -3.24 19.99
N PHE A 37 5.67 -2.68 19.04
CA PHE A 37 5.64 -3.20 17.67
C PHE A 37 6.98 -2.95 16.98
N ASP A 38 7.35 -3.82 16.05
CA ASP A 38 8.57 -3.72 15.24
C ASP A 38 8.36 -2.87 13.98
N GLY A 39 7.12 -2.74 13.52
CA GLY A 39 6.85 -2.03 12.29
C GLY A 39 5.42 -1.52 12.09
N VAL A 40 5.27 -0.75 11.02
CA VAL A 40 4.01 -0.16 10.57
C VAL A 40 3.79 -0.45 9.09
N GLU A 41 2.55 -0.71 8.69
CA GLU A 41 2.13 -0.79 7.29
C GLU A 41 1.31 0.48 6.96
N PRO A 42 1.86 1.46 6.21
CA PRO A 42 1.09 2.60 5.74
C PRO A 42 0.11 2.22 4.63
N ARG A 43 -0.95 3.03 4.50
CA ARG A 43 -1.78 3.07 3.28
C ARG A 43 -1.13 3.98 2.24
N GLY A 44 -1.08 3.56 0.98
CA GLY A 44 -0.62 4.35 -0.17
C GLY A 44 -1.62 5.42 -0.62
N PHE A 45 -2.53 5.86 0.26
CA PHE A 45 -3.61 6.79 0.00
C PHE A 45 -3.99 7.54 1.29
N PRO A 46 -4.66 8.70 1.16
CA PRO A 46 -4.99 9.52 2.32
C PRO A 46 -5.79 8.75 3.38
N PRO A 47 -5.57 9.01 4.68
CA PRO A 47 -4.70 10.03 5.26
C PRO A 47 -3.24 9.60 5.51
N ASP A 48 -2.78 8.51 4.92
CA ASP A 48 -1.38 8.11 5.00
C ASP A 48 -0.62 8.54 3.75
N PRO A 49 0.72 8.38 3.72
CA PRO A 49 1.55 8.78 2.59
C PRO A 49 1.10 8.13 1.27
N SER A 50 0.71 8.96 0.32
CA SER A 50 0.46 8.55 -1.05
C SER A 50 1.52 9.12 -2.00
N PRO A 51 1.73 8.50 -3.18
CA PRO A 51 2.62 9.07 -4.21
C PRO A 51 2.27 10.51 -4.58
N ALA A 52 0.97 10.87 -4.59
CA ALA A 52 0.51 12.22 -4.87
C ALA A 52 0.89 13.24 -3.78
N GLN A 53 0.89 12.86 -2.51
CA GLN A 53 1.18 13.75 -1.38
C GLN A 53 2.66 13.82 -1.03
N PHE A 54 3.39 12.73 -1.26
CA PHE A 54 4.83 12.60 -1.03
C PHE A 54 5.53 12.49 -2.39
N SER A 55 5.32 13.49 -3.24
CA SER A 55 5.77 13.51 -4.63
C SER A 55 7.27 13.67 -4.78
N SER A 56 7.96 14.27 -3.81
CA SER A 56 9.42 14.43 -3.84
C SER A 56 10.16 13.38 -3.00
N LYS A 57 11.34 12.95 -3.48
CA LYS A 57 12.26 12.08 -2.74
C LYS A 57 12.61 12.65 -1.36
N THR A 58 12.86 13.96 -1.27
CA THR A 58 13.16 14.65 0.00
C THR A 58 12.05 14.49 1.03
N GLN A 59 10.77 14.54 0.64
CA GLN A 59 9.66 14.29 1.56
C GLN A 59 9.63 12.82 2.03
N ARG A 60 9.88 11.88 1.13
CA ARG A 60 9.93 10.44 1.43
C ARG A 60 11.10 10.09 2.36
N ASP A 61 12.28 10.64 2.12
CA ASP A 61 13.45 10.44 2.99
C ASP A 61 13.22 11.01 4.40
N LYS A 62 12.60 12.20 4.50
CA LYS A 62 12.21 12.79 5.80
C LYS A 62 11.22 11.91 6.54
N LEU A 63 10.23 11.38 5.85
CA LEU A 63 9.25 10.46 6.41
C LEU A 63 9.93 9.19 6.92
N ARG A 64 10.79 8.56 6.11
CA ARG A 64 11.54 7.37 6.49
C ARG A 64 12.35 7.57 7.76
N ARG A 65 13.17 8.62 7.81
CA ARG A 65 13.97 8.94 9.01
C ARG A 65 13.09 9.10 10.25
N LYS A 66 11.91 9.70 10.09
CA LYS A 66 10.99 9.94 11.19
C LYS A 66 10.33 8.65 11.69
N VAL A 67 10.01 7.69 10.82
CA VAL A 67 9.51 6.37 11.27
C VAL A 67 10.62 5.58 11.97
N VAL A 68 11.82 5.54 11.36
CA VAL A 68 12.99 4.86 11.94
C VAL A 68 13.40 5.45 13.30
N SER A 69 13.28 6.77 13.49
CA SER A 69 13.59 7.40 14.79
C SER A 69 12.66 6.99 15.94
N HIS A 70 11.54 6.30 15.65
CA HIS A 70 10.66 5.70 16.67
C HIS A 70 10.98 4.22 16.92
N GLY A 71 12.06 3.67 16.32
CA GLY A 71 12.42 2.26 16.42
C GLY A 71 11.54 1.34 15.56
N LEU A 72 10.82 1.89 14.58
CA LEU A 72 9.94 1.13 13.70
C LEU A 72 10.53 0.96 12.30
N ALA A 73 10.26 -0.18 11.68
CA ALA A 73 10.41 -0.39 10.25
C ALA A 73 9.09 -0.17 9.51
N PHE A 74 9.16 0.01 8.19
CA PHE A 74 7.99 -0.22 7.34
C PHE A 74 7.90 -1.71 7.01
N SER A 75 6.72 -2.29 7.15
CA SER A 75 6.50 -3.74 6.96
C SER A 75 5.89 -4.10 5.60
N GLY A 76 5.33 -3.11 4.92
CA GLY A 76 4.64 -3.25 3.64
C GLY A 76 3.97 -1.94 3.26
N LEU A 77 3.39 -1.88 2.06
CA LEU A 77 2.52 -0.79 1.63
C LEU A 77 1.15 -1.36 1.23
N ALA A 78 0.09 -0.88 1.87
CA ALA A 78 -1.28 -1.10 1.40
C ALA A 78 -1.58 -0.14 0.25
N ALA A 79 -1.22 -0.54 -0.98
CA ALA A 79 -1.33 0.31 -2.16
C ALA A 79 -2.78 0.46 -2.63
N ASN A 80 -3.10 1.63 -3.18
CA ASN A 80 -4.45 1.96 -3.67
C ASN A 80 -4.73 1.40 -5.07
N LEU A 81 -4.54 0.08 -5.25
CA LEU A 81 -4.67 -0.59 -6.54
C LEU A 81 -6.09 -1.12 -6.81
N TRP A 82 -6.92 -1.24 -5.77
CA TRP A 82 -8.29 -1.75 -5.88
C TRP A 82 -9.25 -0.87 -6.68
N TRP A 83 -8.90 0.40 -6.95
CA TRP A 83 -9.72 1.27 -7.82
C TRP A 83 -9.67 0.83 -9.28
N PHE A 84 -8.70 0.02 -9.66
CA PHE A 84 -8.47 -0.42 -11.03
C PHE A 84 -8.79 -1.92 -11.13
N SER A 85 -9.93 -2.24 -11.72
CA SER A 85 -10.33 -3.65 -11.92
C SER A 85 -9.52 -4.29 -13.04
N ILE A 86 -8.59 -5.17 -12.70
CA ILE A 86 -7.79 -5.91 -13.71
C ILE A 86 -8.68 -6.86 -14.53
N VAL A 87 -9.69 -7.47 -13.90
CA VAL A 87 -10.58 -8.43 -14.57
C VAL A 87 -11.45 -7.71 -15.61
N SER A 88 -12.04 -6.58 -15.24
CA SER A 88 -13.03 -5.87 -16.04
C SER A 88 -12.41 -5.01 -17.13
N GLN A 89 -11.24 -4.42 -16.86
CA GLN A 89 -10.58 -3.52 -17.80
C GLN A 89 -9.76 -4.31 -18.82
N VAL A 90 -9.77 -3.85 -20.07
CA VAL A 90 -8.89 -4.41 -21.11
C VAL A 90 -7.53 -3.73 -21.06
N ASP A 91 -7.53 -2.40 -20.94
CA ASP A 91 -6.33 -1.60 -20.77
C ASP A 91 -5.93 -1.56 -19.29
N GLN A 92 -4.66 -1.88 -19.03
CA GLN A 92 -4.06 -1.96 -17.70
C GLN A 92 -3.09 -0.80 -17.43
N SER A 93 -2.97 0.16 -18.35
CA SER A 93 -2.08 1.32 -18.23
C SER A 93 -2.25 2.07 -16.91
N ALA A 94 -3.50 2.42 -16.55
CA ALA A 94 -3.80 3.11 -15.30
C ALA A 94 -3.45 2.30 -14.04
N TRP A 95 -3.58 0.97 -14.10
CA TRP A 95 -3.16 0.09 -13.00
C TRP A 95 -1.62 0.09 -12.89
N MET A 96 -0.91 -0.01 -14.01
CA MET A 96 0.55 0.00 -14.06
C MET A 96 1.13 1.33 -13.58
N ASP A 97 0.60 2.46 -14.04
CA ASP A 97 1.02 3.80 -13.59
C ASP A 97 0.85 3.97 -12.07
N ALA A 98 -0.26 3.46 -11.53
CA ALA A 98 -0.51 3.47 -10.10
C ALA A 98 0.46 2.53 -9.35
N PHE A 99 0.72 1.34 -9.88
CA PHE A 99 1.69 0.40 -9.32
C PHE A 99 3.09 1.00 -9.27
N GLU A 100 3.60 1.53 -10.39
CA GLU A 100 4.93 2.15 -10.49
C GLU A 100 5.08 3.35 -9.53
N SER A 101 4.04 4.18 -9.42
CA SER A 101 4.01 5.29 -8.48
C SER A 101 4.14 4.81 -7.02
N ASN A 102 3.47 3.71 -6.67
CA ASN A 102 3.58 3.10 -5.34
C ASN A 102 4.91 2.37 -5.14
N LEU A 103 5.47 1.76 -6.19
CA LEU A 103 6.79 1.12 -6.17
C LEU A 103 7.90 2.13 -5.89
N ASN A 104 7.88 3.29 -6.57
CA ASN A 104 8.82 4.38 -6.32
C ASN A 104 8.75 4.89 -4.87
N LEU A 105 7.53 4.99 -4.32
CA LEU A 105 7.33 5.31 -2.90
C LEU A 105 7.95 4.22 -2.00
N CYS A 106 7.74 2.94 -2.32
CA CYS A 106 8.30 1.82 -1.58
C CYS A 106 9.83 1.82 -1.59
N CYS A 107 10.45 2.00 -2.75
CA CYS A 107 11.91 2.06 -2.91
C CYS A 107 12.52 3.13 -1.99
N ASP A 108 11.96 4.35 -2.00
CA ASP A 108 12.47 5.45 -1.17
C ASP A 108 12.22 5.21 0.34
N LEU A 109 11.10 4.61 0.72
CA LEU A 109 10.80 4.28 2.11
C LEU A 109 11.53 3.03 2.63
N GLY A 110 12.06 2.18 1.73
CA GLY A 110 12.67 0.89 2.07
C GLY A 110 11.62 -0.15 2.43
N ILE A 111 10.58 -0.23 1.63
CA ILE A 111 9.49 -1.21 1.74
C ILE A 111 9.72 -2.29 0.69
N ASP A 112 9.84 -3.54 1.13
CA ASP A 112 10.11 -4.68 0.24
C ASP A 112 8.84 -5.43 -0.18
N ALA A 113 7.66 -4.98 0.28
CA ALA A 113 6.38 -5.65 0.01
C ALA A 113 5.27 -4.64 -0.30
N ILE A 114 4.59 -4.85 -1.42
CA ILE A 114 3.35 -4.16 -1.78
C ILE A 114 2.19 -5.14 -1.60
N ARG A 115 1.21 -4.76 -0.79
CA ARG A 115 -0.05 -5.50 -0.66
C ARG A 115 -1.00 -5.09 -1.78
N PHE A 116 -1.63 -6.08 -2.39
CA PHE A 116 -2.69 -5.89 -3.38
C PHE A 116 -4.01 -6.46 -2.86
N ASP A 117 -5.02 -5.60 -2.79
CA ASP A 117 -6.40 -5.98 -2.50
C ASP A 117 -7.21 -5.83 -3.80
N THR A 118 -7.91 -6.87 -4.27
CA THR A 118 -8.68 -6.78 -5.53
C THR A 118 -9.96 -5.95 -5.38
N ALA A 119 -10.51 -5.89 -4.17
CA ALA A 119 -11.87 -5.42 -3.83
C ALA A 119 -12.99 -5.91 -4.77
N SER A 120 -12.69 -6.94 -5.58
CA SER A 120 -13.61 -7.44 -6.60
C SER A 120 -14.61 -8.39 -5.94
N PRO A 121 -15.90 -8.29 -6.27
CA PRO A 121 -16.88 -9.23 -5.75
C PRO A 121 -16.59 -10.65 -6.27
N PRO A 122 -16.99 -11.70 -5.53
CA PRO A 122 -16.74 -13.08 -5.93
C PRO A 122 -17.39 -13.47 -7.27
N HIS A 123 -18.43 -12.74 -7.71
CA HIS A 123 -19.15 -12.96 -8.96
C HIS A 123 -18.73 -11.99 -10.09
N ILE A 124 -17.52 -11.41 -10.03
CA ILE A 124 -17.06 -10.37 -10.97
C ILE A 124 -17.13 -10.80 -12.45
N PHE A 125 -16.82 -12.06 -12.75
CA PHE A 125 -16.85 -12.59 -14.13
C PHE A 125 -18.26 -12.57 -14.72
N GLU A 126 -19.25 -13.00 -13.95
CA GLU A 126 -20.66 -12.95 -14.35
C GLU A 126 -21.17 -11.52 -14.44
N LYS A 127 -20.87 -10.70 -13.41
CA LYS A 127 -21.29 -9.31 -13.29
C LYS A 127 -20.88 -8.49 -14.52
N ASP A 128 -19.62 -8.62 -14.90
CA ASP A 128 -19.02 -7.81 -15.96
C ASP A 128 -18.98 -8.55 -17.30
N LYS A 129 -19.60 -9.74 -17.37
CA LYS A 129 -19.70 -10.59 -18.56
C LYS A 129 -18.33 -10.88 -19.19
N VAL A 130 -17.34 -11.14 -18.34
CA VAL A 130 -15.98 -11.51 -18.73
C VAL A 130 -15.84 -13.01 -18.65
N ASP A 131 -15.39 -13.63 -19.74
CA ASP A 131 -15.00 -15.04 -19.74
C ASP A 131 -13.94 -15.30 -18.63
N PRO A 132 -14.15 -16.28 -17.72
CA PRO A 132 -13.25 -16.52 -16.60
C PRO A 132 -11.79 -16.77 -17.00
N GLN A 133 -11.55 -17.51 -18.08
CA GLN A 133 -10.20 -17.76 -18.56
C GLN A 133 -9.56 -16.44 -19.03
N ARG A 134 -10.29 -15.64 -19.80
CA ARG A 134 -9.80 -14.35 -20.28
C ARG A 134 -9.50 -13.37 -19.13
N GLY A 135 -10.36 -13.33 -18.12
CA GLY A 135 -10.14 -12.50 -16.94
C GLY A 135 -8.93 -12.96 -16.12
N TRP A 136 -8.72 -14.29 -16.00
CA TRP A 136 -7.53 -14.84 -15.37
C TRP A 136 -6.24 -14.50 -16.14
N GLU A 137 -6.26 -14.62 -17.47
CA GLU A 137 -5.14 -14.22 -18.33
C GLU A 137 -4.76 -12.76 -18.12
N ARG A 138 -5.74 -11.85 -17.99
CA ARG A 138 -5.48 -10.43 -17.68
C ARG A 138 -4.76 -10.29 -16.35
N VAL A 139 -5.27 -10.93 -15.29
CA VAL A 139 -4.64 -10.89 -13.96
C VAL A 139 -3.19 -11.37 -14.03
N VAL A 140 -2.96 -12.57 -14.57
CA VAL A 140 -1.60 -13.14 -14.66
C VAL A 140 -0.66 -12.26 -15.47
N ASN A 141 -1.11 -11.74 -16.61
CA ASN A 141 -0.26 -10.92 -17.47
C ASN A 141 0.09 -9.58 -16.81
N THR A 142 -0.86 -8.92 -16.14
CA THR A 142 -0.61 -7.68 -15.39
C THR A 142 0.42 -7.92 -14.28
N PHE A 143 0.27 -8.98 -13.48
CA PHE A 143 1.22 -9.28 -12.40
C PHE A 143 2.61 -9.68 -12.90
N ARG A 144 2.70 -10.37 -14.04
CA ARG A 144 3.99 -10.67 -14.67
C ARG A 144 4.67 -9.41 -15.19
N ALA A 145 3.93 -8.50 -15.81
CA ALA A 145 4.46 -7.22 -16.26
C ALA A 145 4.95 -6.37 -15.08
N ALA A 146 4.21 -6.36 -13.97
CA ALA A 146 4.56 -5.64 -12.74
C ALA A 146 5.81 -6.21 -12.03
N ALA A 147 6.20 -7.45 -12.32
CA ALA A 147 7.33 -8.13 -11.70
C ALA A 147 8.64 -8.03 -12.51
N GLN A 148 8.61 -7.40 -13.69
CA GLN A 148 9.79 -7.15 -14.53
C GLN A 148 10.47 -5.84 -14.13
#